data_AF-A0A6P3AL46-F1
#
_entry.id   AF-A0A6P3AL46-F1
#
_cell.length_a   1.000
_cell.length_b   1.000
_cell.length_c   1.000
_cell.angle_alpha   90.00
_cell.angle_beta   90.00
_cell.angle_gamma   90.00
#
_symmetry.space_group_name_H-M   'P 1'
#
loop_
_entity.id
_entity.type
_entity.pdbx_description
1 polymer ?
#
loop_
_entity_poly.entity_id
_entity_poly.type
_entity_poly.pdbx_seq_one_letter_code
_entity_poly.pdbx_strand_id
1 'polypeptide(L)'
;MSILKVCRWPKVGVSWDVITEGNGELKKKAGEKFSVTGVNKDNLRTENTYYIYQGTHVDQGQKVVCKSLSPTGNVAEFEVQAQLFQVEEYGALVQSFQNVLAAATKTVDIGIGKKDFATLKQAGYNLCFAKKVGDADYNIVWRASFEYLEDNEFSWTPIYQIFGTNRYQDGISVKASTKKVSIGVGEIITLDKFGQFGTPSTGGDPTAINMENDYGDIHPGICQLSTGIDGEAVSTPIYVAPDVMVSGDASFTPIEKVLVWFEQNIQTSTIFAKSRSRSIEIDLTRTNSTGRVYEGGQWKTP
;
A
#
# COMPACT_ATOMS: atom_id res chain seq x y z
N MET A 1 -9.79 38.33 -12.40
CA MET A 1 -10.35 37.85 -11.12
C MET A 1 -11.40 36.82 -11.44
N SER A 2 -11.48 35.77 -10.64
CA SER A 2 -12.44 34.69 -10.84
C SER A 2 -13.64 34.86 -9.92
N ILE A 3 -14.79 34.34 -10.34
CA ILE A 3 -15.95 34.22 -9.45
C ILE A 3 -15.65 33.10 -8.45
N LEU A 4 -15.70 33.47 -7.17
CA LEU A 4 -15.57 32.59 -6.02
C LEU A 4 -16.95 32.45 -5.37
N LYS A 5 -17.35 31.21 -5.12
CA LYS A 5 -18.60 30.88 -4.44
C LYS A 5 -18.29 30.51 -3.00
N VAL A 6 -19.07 31.07 -2.07
CA VAL A 6 -18.90 30.89 -0.62
C VAL A 6 -20.08 30.08 -0.10
N CYS A 7 -19.79 28.98 0.56
CA CYS A 7 -20.75 28.11 1.25
C CYS A 7 -20.43 28.07 2.74
N ARG A 8 -21.41 27.76 3.59
CA ARG A 8 -21.15 27.55 5.03
C ARG A 8 -20.46 26.20 5.24
N TRP A 9 -19.49 26.16 6.15
CA TRP A 9 -18.82 24.95 6.60
C TRP A 9 -19.06 24.72 8.11
N PRO A 10 -19.36 23.49 8.57
CA PRO A 10 -19.61 22.27 7.77
C PRO A 10 -20.88 22.40 6.90
N LYS A 11 -21.03 21.51 5.92
CA LYS A 11 -22.22 21.43 5.05
C LYS A 11 -23.48 21.36 5.92
N VAL A 12 -24.46 22.21 5.62
CA VAL A 12 -25.76 22.19 6.28
C VAL A 12 -26.79 21.66 5.28
N GLY A 13 -27.36 20.49 5.56
CA GLY A 13 -28.34 19.84 4.67
C GLY A 13 -27.70 18.99 3.57
N VAL A 14 -28.49 18.64 2.55
CA VAL A 14 -28.11 17.67 1.50
C VAL A 14 -27.36 18.29 0.31
N SER A 15 -27.37 19.62 0.15
CA SER A 15 -26.68 20.36 -0.91
C SER A 15 -25.66 21.37 -0.35
N TRP A 16 -24.69 21.76 -1.18
CA TRP A 16 -23.77 22.86 -0.88
C TRP A 16 -24.40 24.17 -1.34
N ASP A 17 -25.14 24.82 -0.45
CA ASP A 17 -25.83 26.06 -0.80
C ASP A 17 -24.84 27.23 -0.81
N VAL A 18 -24.79 27.94 -1.95
CA VAL A 18 -23.97 29.17 -2.09
C VAL A 18 -24.68 30.29 -1.36
N ILE A 19 -24.10 30.74 -0.25
CA ILE A 19 -24.66 31.81 0.58
C ILE A 19 -24.27 33.20 0.06
N THR A 20 -23.16 33.30 -0.66
CA THR A 20 -22.76 34.50 -1.42
C THR A 20 -21.71 34.11 -2.44
N GLU A 21 -21.54 34.93 -3.46
CA GLU A 21 -20.42 34.83 -4.40
C GLU A 21 -19.79 36.21 -4.62
N GLY A 22 -18.60 36.23 -5.21
CA GLY A 22 -17.89 37.47 -5.50
C GLY A 22 -16.61 37.25 -6.27
N ASN A 23 -15.89 38.31 -6.58
CA ASN A 23 -14.66 38.27 -7.35
C ASN A 23 -13.43 38.25 -6.44
N GLY A 24 -12.50 37.34 -6.72
CA GLY A 24 -11.23 37.26 -6.01
C GLY A 24 -10.23 36.33 -6.70
N GLU A 25 -9.14 36.06 -5.98
CA GLU A 25 -8.14 35.04 -6.34
C GLU A 25 -8.04 34.05 -5.18
N LEU A 26 -8.35 32.77 -5.45
CA LEU A 26 -8.35 31.74 -4.42
C LEU A 26 -6.92 31.41 -3.98
N LYS A 27 -6.61 31.62 -2.70
CA LYS A 27 -5.34 31.19 -2.09
C LYS A 27 -5.47 29.77 -1.54
N LYS A 28 -4.34 29.08 -1.38
CA LYS A 28 -4.31 27.62 -1.18
C LYS A 28 -3.52 27.16 0.03
N LYS A 29 -2.51 27.91 0.45
CA LYS A 29 -1.68 27.49 1.58
C LYS A 29 -2.37 27.88 2.88
N ALA A 30 -2.38 26.98 3.85
CA ALA A 30 -2.91 27.28 5.18
C ALA A 30 -2.22 28.53 5.77
N GLY A 31 -3.01 29.42 6.35
CA GLY A 31 -2.58 30.72 6.85
C GLY A 31 -2.51 31.84 5.81
N GLU A 32 -2.65 31.55 4.50
CA GLU A 32 -2.78 32.62 3.50
C GLU A 32 -4.12 33.34 3.64
N LYS A 33 -4.08 34.65 3.44
CA LYS A 33 -5.26 35.52 3.47
C LYS A 33 -5.59 36.02 2.08
N PHE A 34 -6.89 36.18 1.80
CA PHE A 34 -7.37 36.76 0.56
C PHE A 34 -8.71 37.45 0.74
N SER A 35 -9.04 38.34 -0.19
CA SER A 35 -10.29 39.08 -0.18
C SER A 35 -11.21 38.63 -1.32
N VAL A 36 -12.51 38.61 -1.04
CA VAL A 36 -13.56 38.43 -2.04
C VAL A 36 -14.42 39.69 -2.07
N THR A 37 -14.58 40.26 -3.25
CA THR A 37 -15.32 41.51 -3.49
C THR A 37 -16.66 41.25 -4.15
N GLY A 38 -17.66 42.09 -3.90
CA GLY A 38 -19.04 41.88 -4.38
C GLY A 38 -19.86 40.90 -3.55
N VAL A 39 -19.39 40.53 -2.35
CA VAL A 39 -20.12 39.62 -1.46
C VAL A 39 -21.27 40.32 -0.74
N ASN A 40 -22.32 39.57 -0.42
CA ASN A 40 -23.35 40.01 0.53
C ASN A 40 -22.86 39.74 1.97
N LYS A 41 -22.42 40.80 2.66
CA LYS A 41 -21.90 40.71 4.03
C LYS A 41 -22.91 40.17 5.04
N ASP A 42 -24.21 40.35 4.83
CA ASP A 42 -25.23 39.97 5.81
C ASP A 42 -25.35 38.44 5.94
N ASN A 43 -24.84 37.71 4.94
CA ASN A 43 -24.75 36.25 4.93
C ASN A 43 -23.44 35.74 5.58
N LEU A 44 -22.54 36.64 5.99
CA LEU A 44 -21.23 36.30 6.54
C LEU A 44 -21.10 36.77 7.99
N ARG A 45 -20.49 35.92 8.80
CA ARG A 45 -20.12 36.13 10.20
C ARG A 45 -18.72 35.59 10.47
N THR A 46 -17.95 36.26 11.33
CA THR A 46 -16.53 35.97 11.57
C THR A 46 -16.30 34.72 12.45
N GLU A 47 -17.32 34.31 13.20
CA GLU A 47 -17.31 33.09 14.00
C GLU A 47 -17.51 31.81 13.17
N ASN A 48 -18.02 31.94 11.94
CA ASN A 48 -18.27 30.80 11.07
C ASN A 48 -17.05 30.44 10.22
N THR A 49 -16.98 29.17 9.85
CA THR A 49 -16.11 28.66 8.81
C THR A 49 -16.87 28.58 7.49
N TYR A 50 -16.15 28.77 6.40
CA TYR A 50 -16.69 28.77 5.04
C TYR A 50 -15.92 27.81 4.18
N TYR A 51 -16.62 27.31 3.16
CA TYR A 51 -16.05 26.58 2.07
C TYR A 51 -16.07 27.49 0.84
N ILE A 52 -14.90 27.76 0.27
CA ILE A 52 -14.77 28.68 -0.86
C ILE A 52 -14.18 27.93 -2.05
N TYR A 53 -14.85 28.01 -3.19
CA TYR A 53 -14.43 27.31 -4.39
C TYR A 53 -14.56 28.17 -5.65
N GLN A 54 -13.77 27.80 -6.66
CA GLN A 54 -13.79 28.38 -8.00
C GLN A 54 -14.24 27.33 -9.02
N GLY A 55 -15.33 27.58 -9.74
CA GLY A 55 -15.84 26.68 -10.79
C GLY A 55 -17.36 26.60 -10.89
N THR A 56 -17.83 25.76 -11.82
CA THR A 56 -19.26 25.53 -12.09
C THR A 56 -19.95 24.77 -10.96
N HIS A 57 -19.28 23.78 -10.37
CA HIS A 57 -19.78 22.97 -9.26
C HIS A 57 -18.73 22.78 -8.16
N VAL A 58 -19.20 22.55 -6.92
CA VAL A 58 -18.35 22.34 -5.73
C VAL A 58 -17.40 21.13 -5.86
N ASP A 59 -17.77 20.16 -6.70
CA ASP A 59 -17.04 18.91 -6.91
C ASP A 59 -16.07 18.94 -8.09
N GLN A 60 -16.11 19.97 -8.92
CA GLN A 60 -15.36 20.06 -10.18
C GLN A 60 -14.35 21.21 -10.19
N GLY A 61 -14.15 21.87 -9.05
CA GLY A 61 -13.36 23.10 -8.92
C GLY A 61 -12.27 23.04 -7.85
N GLN A 62 -11.40 24.05 -7.85
CA GLN A 62 -10.43 24.27 -6.76
C GLN A 62 -11.15 24.79 -5.52
N LYS A 63 -10.77 24.30 -4.33
CA LYS A 63 -11.51 24.52 -3.08
C LYS A 63 -10.62 24.64 -1.86
N VAL A 64 -11.06 25.44 -0.89
CA VAL A 64 -10.41 25.61 0.43
C VAL A 64 -11.44 25.86 1.53
N VAL A 65 -11.12 25.44 2.75
CA VAL A 65 -11.84 25.79 3.97
C VAL A 65 -11.23 27.07 4.52
N CYS A 66 -12.05 28.07 4.88
CA CYS A 66 -11.57 29.37 5.32
C CYS A 66 -12.36 29.90 6.52
N LYS A 67 -11.71 30.71 7.36
CA LYS A 67 -12.39 31.52 8.38
C LYS A 67 -12.58 32.94 7.85
N SER A 68 -13.78 33.51 8.01
CA SER A 68 -13.98 34.94 7.71
C SER A 68 -13.30 35.77 8.79
N LEU A 69 -12.41 36.67 8.38
CA LEU A 69 -11.72 37.59 9.27
C LEU A 69 -12.50 38.89 9.46
N SER A 70 -13.02 39.46 8.36
CA SER A 70 -13.82 40.68 8.41
C SER A 70 -14.71 40.81 7.18
N PRO A 71 -16.05 40.89 7.35
CA PRO A 71 -16.96 41.31 6.28
C PRO A 71 -17.23 42.82 6.43
N THR A 72 -16.77 43.64 5.48
CA THR A 72 -17.00 45.09 5.47
C THR A 72 -17.53 45.55 4.11
N GLY A 73 -18.69 46.23 4.13
CA GLY A 73 -19.35 46.64 2.89
C GLY A 73 -19.64 45.46 1.97
N ASN A 74 -19.09 45.48 0.76
CA ASN A 74 -19.16 44.40 -0.24
C ASN A 74 -17.86 43.57 -0.32
N VAL A 75 -16.98 43.65 0.67
CA VAL A 75 -15.70 42.93 0.70
C VAL A 75 -15.63 42.05 1.94
N ALA A 76 -15.19 40.80 1.79
CA ALA A 76 -14.87 39.92 2.89
C ALA A 76 -13.43 39.41 2.80
N GLU A 77 -12.73 39.44 3.92
CA GLU A 77 -11.41 38.83 4.06
C GLU A 77 -11.52 37.43 4.67
N PHE A 78 -10.77 36.49 4.12
CA PHE A 78 -10.74 35.09 4.52
C PHE A 78 -9.31 34.60 4.76
N GLU A 79 -9.15 33.70 5.72
CA GLU A 79 -7.89 33.00 5.98
C GLU A 79 -8.06 31.49 5.71
N VAL A 80 -7.20 30.92 4.87
CA VAL A 80 -7.20 29.49 4.53
C VAL A 80 -6.86 28.68 5.78
N GLN A 81 -7.74 27.75 6.12
CA GLN A 81 -7.54 26.79 7.20
C GLN A 81 -6.90 25.51 6.66
N ALA A 82 -6.13 24.80 7.49
CA ALA A 82 -5.71 23.45 7.17
C ALA A 82 -6.95 22.57 6.93
N GLN A 83 -6.95 21.77 5.86
CA GLN A 83 -8.09 20.98 5.46
C GLN A 83 -8.41 19.92 6.54
N LEU A 84 -9.49 20.16 7.30
CA LEU A 84 -10.04 19.22 8.26
C LEU A 84 -11.10 18.39 7.53
N PHE A 85 -10.77 17.16 7.14
CA PHE A 85 -11.79 16.21 6.66
C PHE A 85 -12.83 15.99 7.75
N GLN A 86 -14.12 15.98 7.39
CA GLN A 86 -15.13 15.61 8.38
C GLN A 86 -14.97 14.14 8.77
N VAL A 87 -15.37 13.78 10.00
CA VAL A 87 -15.33 12.39 10.48
C VAL A 87 -16.06 11.44 9.53
N GLU A 88 -17.15 11.90 8.92
CA GLU A 88 -17.93 11.14 7.94
C GLU A 88 -17.18 10.92 6.61
N GLU A 89 -16.49 11.95 6.11
CA GLU A 89 -15.66 11.86 4.89
C GLU A 89 -14.44 10.96 5.12
N TYR A 90 -13.82 11.06 6.30
CA TYR A 90 -12.74 10.17 6.70
C TYR A 90 -13.23 8.72 6.86
N GLY A 91 -14.40 8.53 7.47
CA GLY A 91 -15.04 7.21 7.58
C GLY A 91 -15.33 6.58 6.23
N ALA A 92 -15.86 7.36 5.27
CA ALA A 92 -16.10 6.89 3.91
C ALA A 92 -14.79 6.51 3.18
N LEU A 93 -13.72 7.31 3.35
CA LEU A 93 -12.42 7.01 2.78
C LEU A 93 -11.83 5.72 3.36
N VAL A 94 -11.88 5.56 4.68
CA VAL A 94 -11.42 4.33 5.36
C VAL A 94 -12.22 3.13 4.86
N GLN A 95 -13.55 3.23 4.78
CA GLN A 95 -14.39 2.13 4.27
C GLN A 95 -14.04 1.80 2.82
N SER A 96 -13.86 2.80 1.96
CA SER A 96 -13.44 2.60 0.58
C SER A 96 -12.09 1.89 0.49
N PHE A 97 -11.13 2.30 1.32
CA PHE A 97 -9.81 1.66 1.39
C PHE A 97 -9.92 0.20 1.83
N GLN A 98 -10.70 -0.09 2.88
CA GLN A 98 -10.92 -1.46 3.36
C GLN A 98 -11.61 -2.34 2.30
N ASN A 99 -12.58 -1.80 1.56
CA ASN A 99 -13.25 -2.52 0.48
C ASN A 99 -12.30 -2.85 -0.66
N VAL A 100 -11.46 -1.90 -1.09
CA VAL A 100 -10.44 -2.12 -2.13
C VAL A 100 -9.39 -3.12 -1.66
N LEU A 101 -8.95 -3.02 -0.40
CA LEU A 101 -8.00 -3.95 0.18
C LEU A 101 -8.56 -5.36 0.19
N ALA A 102 -9.78 -5.55 0.70
CA ALA A 102 -10.46 -6.84 0.72
C ALA A 102 -10.68 -7.42 -0.69
N ALA A 103 -11.02 -6.58 -1.67
CA ALA A 103 -11.19 -7.00 -3.06
C ALA A 103 -9.87 -7.40 -3.75
N ALA A 104 -8.74 -6.90 -3.25
CA ALA A 104 -7.41 -7.21 -3.76
C ALA A 104 -6.67 -8.28 -2.93
N THR A 105 -7.19 -8.64 -1.75
CA THR A 105 -6.65 -9.72 -0.92
C THR A 105 -6.68 -11.03 -1.68
N LYS A 106 -5.59 -11.76 -1.58
CA LYS A 106 -5.46 -13.12 -2.08
C LYS A 106 -5.39 -14.09 -0.90
N THR A 107 -6.04 -15.24 -1.05
CA THR A 107 -6.10 -16.27 -0.01
C THR A 107 -5.83 -17.64 -0.62
N VAL A 108 -5.05 -18.45 0.10
CA VAL A 108 -4.84 -19.86 -0.22
C VAL A 108 -5.20 -20.70 0.99
N ASP A 109 -6.11 -21.63 0.77
CA ASP A 109 -6.48 -22.64 1.76
C ASP A 109 -5.62 -23.90 1.56
N ILE A 110 -4.94 -24.34 2.61
CA ILE A 110 -4.09 -25.53 2.60
C ILE A 110 -4.68 -26.59 3.53
N GLY A 111 -5.23 -27.64 2.91
CA GLY A 111 -5.63 -28.87 3.57
C GLY A 111 -4.48 -29.88 3.62
N ILE A 112 -4.40 -30.67 4.69
CA ILE A 112 -3.41 -31.72 4.88
C ILE A 112 -4.12 -33.00 5.29
N GLY A 113 -3.94 -34.06 4.51
CA GLY A 113 -4.52 -35.36 4.82
C GLY A 113 -4.01 -35.89 6.17
N LYS A 114 -4.92 -36.45 6.98
CA LYS A 114 -4.65 -36.88 8.37
C LYS A 114 -3.35 -37.65 8.59
N LYS A 115 -3.03 -38.59 7.68
CA LYS A 115 -1.79 -39.39 7.77
C LYS A 115 -0.54 -38.56 7.49
N ASP A 116 -0.59 -37.70 6.46
CA ASP A 116 0.51 -36.82 6.12
C ASP A 116 0.71 -35.76 7.21
N PHE A 117 -0.37 -35.20 7.75
CA PHE A 117 -0.33 -34.26 8.87
C PHE A 117 0.46 -34.81 10.06
N ALA A 118 0.10 -36.01 10.55
CA ALA A 118 0.81 -36.65 11.66
C ALA A 118 2.30 -36.90 11.32
N THR A 119 2.59 -37.33 10.09
CA THR A 119 3.96 -37.62 9.63
C THR A 119 4.82 -36.36 9.59
N LEU A 120 4.30 -35.28 8.98
CA LEU A 120 4.99 -34.00 8.83
C LEU A 120 5.25 -33.34 10.18
N LYS A 121 4.26 -33.34 11.08
CA LYS A 121 4.39 -32.82 12.45
C LYS A 121 5.43 -33.56 13.26
N GLN A 122 5.37 -34.89 13.28
CA GLN A 122 6.33 -35.71 14.03
C GLN A 122 7.77 -35.51 13.51
N ALA A 123 7.92 -35.31 12.21
CA ALA A 123 9.21 -35.08 11.60
C ALA A 123 9.68 -33.61 11.67
N GLY A 124 8.92 -32.67 12.23
CA GLY A 124 9.39 -31.29 12.38
C GLY A 124 9.40 -30.49 11.07
N TYR A 125 8.53 -30.82 10.11
CA TYR A 125 8.39 -30.04 8.88
C TYR A 125 7.58 -28.77 9.15
N ASN A 126 8.01 -27.66 8.56
CA ASN A 126 7.26 -26.41 8.48
C ASN A 126 6.43 -26.38 7.18
N LEU A 127 5.25 -25.75 7.22
CA LEU A 127 4.53 -25.34 6.03
C LEU A 127 5.14 -24.03 5.52
N CYS A 128 5.59 -24.02 4.27
CA CYS A 128 6.37 -22.94 3.68
C CYS A 128 5.68 -22.32 2.48
N PHE A 129 5.81 -21.00 2.37
CA PHE A 129 5.31 -20.18 1.27
C PHE A 129 6.46 -19.34 0.71
N ALA A 130 6.49 -19.16 -0.62
CA ALA A 130 7.35 -18.20 -1.30
C ALA A 130 6.58 -17.50 -2.41
N LYS A 131 6.95 -16.25 -2.69
CA LYS A 131 6.43 -15.47 -3.80
C LYS A 131 7.61 -15.02 -4.68
N LYS A 132 7.34 -14.58 -5.90
CA LYS A 132 8.33 -14.02 -6.82
C LYS A 132 7.81 -12.72 -7.42
N VAL A 133 8.69 -12.00 -8.09
CA VAL A 133 8.38 -10.79 -8.85
C VAL A 133 8.67 -11.04 -10.34
N GLY A 134 7.76 -10.65 -11.21
CA GLY A 134 7.84 -10.88 -12.66
C GLY A 134 8.14 -12.34 -12.99
N ASP A 135 9.11 -12.54 -13.88
CA ASP A 135 9.59 -13.86 -14.29
C ASP A 135 10.79 -14.37 -13.49
N ALA A 136 11.14 -13.71 -12.38
CA ALA A 136 12.27 -14.12 -11.55
C ALA A 136 12.02 -15.46 -10.84
N ASP A 137 13.09 -16.14 -10.46
CA ASP A 137 12.97 -17.35 -9.64
C ASP A 137 12.49 -17.05 -8.22
N TYR A 138 11.79 -18.00 -7.62
CA TYR A 138 11.52 -17.98 -6.18
C TYR A 138 12.83 -18.10 -5.42
N ASN A 139 13.13 -17.12 -4.57
CA ASN A 139 14.41 -17.12 -3.86
C ASN A 139 14.34 -16.77 -2.39
N ILE A 140 13.17 -16.40 -1.86
CA ILE A 140 12.99 -16.16 -0.42
C ILE A 140 11.85 -17.02 0.13
N VAL A 141 12.10 -17.67 1.26
CA VAL A 141 11.03 -18.28 2.07
C VAL A 141 10.24 -17.15 2.71
N TRP A 142 9.10 -16.82 2.12
CA TRP A 142 8.26 -15.71 2.57
C TRP A 142 7.70 -15.97 3.96
N ARG A 143 7.16 -17.18 4.19
CA ARG A 143 6.69 -17.63 5.50
C ARG A 143 7.05 -19.10 5.68
N ALA A 144 7.48 -19.44 6.89
CA ALA A 144 7.62 -20.80 7.36
C ALA A 144 6.97 -20.91 8.73
N SER A 145 6.03 -21.84 8.90
CA SER A 145 5.33 -22.03 10.17
C SER A 145 5.29 -23.49 10.56
N PHE A 146 5.60 -23.77 11.83
CA PHE A 146 5.43 -25.08 12.42
C PHE A 146 4.01 -25.29 12.96
N GLU A 147 3.28 -24.21 13.26
CA GLU A 147 2.00 -24.24 13.98
C GLU A 147 0.78 -24.60 13.11
N TYR A 148 1.00 -25.06 11.87
CA TYR A 148 -0.11 -25.45 10.97
C TYR A 148 -0.99 -26.55 11.57
N LEU A 149 -2.26 -26.56 11.19
CA LEU A 149 -3.24 -27.61 11.48
C LEU A 149 -3.55 -28.40 10.22
N GLU A 150 -4.57 -29.25 10.24
CA GLU A 150 -5.03 -29.97 9.04
C GLU A 150 -5.61 -29.00 7.99
N ASP A 151 -6.29 -27.94 8.45
CA ASP A 151 -6.81 -26.86 7.62
C ASP A 151 -6.11 -25.54 7.98
N ASN A 152 -5.64 -24.83 6.97
CA ASN A 152 -4.86 -23.61 7.15
C ASN A 152 -5.25 -22.57 6.12
N GLU A 153 -5.34 -21.32 6.55
CA GLU A 153 -5.53 -20.19 5.65
C GLU A 153 -4.26 -19.34 5.62
N PHE A 154 -3.79 -19.01 4.42
CA PHE A 154 -2.71 -18.05 4.23
C PHE A 154 -3.18 -16.95 3.28
N SER A 155 -3.03 -15.68 3.67
CA SER A 155 -3.49 -14.56 2.85
C SER A 155 -2.49 -13.42 2.77
N TRP A 156 -2.62 -12.60 1.72
CA TRP A 156 -1.79 -11.42 1.53
C TRP A 156 -2.53 -10.30 0.82
N THR A 157 -2.03 -9.09 1.04
CA THR A 157 -2.56 -7.86 0.46
C THR A 157 -1.53 -7.20 -0.45
N PRO A 158 -1.92 -6.35 -1.41
CA PRO A 158 -0.99 -5.61 -2.26
C PRO A 158 -0.29 -4.44 -1.52
N ILE A 159 0.09 -4.64 -0.25
CA ILE A 159 0.85 -3.68 0.54
C ILE A 159 2.31 -4.11 0.52
N TYR A 160 3.15 -3.29 -0.11
CA TYR A 160 4.56 -3.60 -0.34
C TYR A 160 5.49 -2.64 0.39
N GLN A 161 6.71 -3.12 0.64
CA GLN A 161 7.82 -2.28 1.06
C GLN A 161 9.07 -2.66 0.25
N ILE A 162 9.89 -1.68 -0.08
CA ILE A 162 11.19 -1.88 -0.70
C ILE A 162 12.30 -1.74 0.34
N PHE A 163 13.37 -2.50 0.14
CA PHE A 163 14.60 -2.42 0.93
C PHE A 163 15.82 -2.75 0.07
N GLY A 164 17.02 -2.43 0.56
CA GLY A 164 18.28 -2.93 0.02
C GLY A 164 19.00 -3.81 1.05
N THR A 165 19.74 -4.82 0.58
CA THR A 165 20.65 -5.61 1.42
C THR A 165 22.03 -5.73 0.78
N ASN A 166 23.08 -5.69 1.61
CA ASN A 166 24.47 -5.87 1.18
C ASN A 166 24.88 -7.34 1.08
N ARG A 167 24.00 -8.28 1.46
CA ARG A 167 24.33 -9.71 1.53
C ARG A 167 23.27 -10.54 0.85
N TYR A 168 23.71 -11.30 -0.14
CA TYR A 168 22.93 -12.34 -0.77
C TYR A 168 23.71 -13.65 -0.73
N GLN A 169 23.18 -14.65 -0.02
CA GLN A 169 23.81 -15.98 0.07
C GLN A 169 22.73 -17.03 0.35
N ASP A 170 22.83 -18.18 -0.31
CA ASP A 170 21.95 -19.32 -0.05
C ASP A 170 21.98 -19.74 1.43
N GLY A 171 20.80 -20.00 2.01
CA GLY A 171 20.65 -20.50 3.37
C GLY A 171 20.74 -19.46 4.49
N ILE A 172 21.02 -18.18 4.21
CA ILE A 172 20.97 -17.12 5.24
C ILE A 172 19.62 -16.41 5.24
N SER A 173 19.20 -15.92 6.41
CA SER A 173 18.03 -15.04 6.49
C SER A 173 18.37 -13.63 5.99
N VAL A 174 17.53 -13.11 5.11
CA VAL A 174 17.65 -11.74 4.58
C VAL A 174 17.58 -10.75 5.72
N LYS A 175 18.55 -9.83 5.74
CA LYS A 175 18.53 -8.66 6.62
C LYS A 175 18.61 -7.40 5.76
N ALA A 176 17.63 -6.52 5.90
CA ALA A 176 17.67 -5.21 5.26
C ALA A 176 18.87 -4.40 5.81
N SER A 177 19.69 -3.88 4.90
CA SER A 177 20.78 -2.95 5.19
C SER A 177 20.29 -1.50 5.15
N THR A 178 19.24 -1.22 4.38
CA THR A 178 18.53 0.06 4.38
C THR A 178 17.36 0.05 5.36
N LYS A 179 16.75 1.22 5.58
CA LYS A 179 15.39 1.28 6.10
C LYS A 179 14.42 0.70 5.06
N LYS A 180 13.39 -0.02 5.52
CA LYS A 180 12.26 -0.44 4.67
C LYS A 180 11.34 0.77 4.42
N VAL A 181 10.94 1.00 3.18
CA VAL A 181 10.02 2.09 2.82
C VAL A 181 8.79 1.51 2.15
N SER A 182 7.59 1.91 2.60
CA SER A 182 6.34 1.54 1.95
C SER A 182 6.29 2.13 0.55
N ILE A 183 5.89 1.33 -0.42
CA ILE A 183 5.85 1.73 -1.83
C ILE A 183 4.71 1.02 -2.54
N GLY A 184 4.04 1.72 -3.45
CA GLY A 184 2.97 1.22 -4.29
C GLY A 184 3.45 0.79 -5.68
N VAL A 185 2.59 0.06 -6.37
CA VAL A 185 2.76 -0.21 -7.80
C VAL A 185 2.57 1.10 -8.59
N GLY A 186 3.43 1.37 -9.58
CA GLY A 186 3.47 2.63 -10.32
C GLY A 186 4.32 3.72 -9.68
N GLU A 187 4.81 3.50 -8.46
CA GLU A 187 5.71 4.43 -7.78
C GLU A 187 7.17 4.12 -8.11
N ILE A 188 7.99 5.16 -8.02
CA ILE A 188 9.45 5.13 -8.13
C ILE A 188 10.08 5.77 -6.89
N ILE A 189 11.21 5.21 -6.46
CA ILE A 189 11.99 5.71 -5.33
C ILE A 189 13.49 5.69 -5.65
N THR A 190 14.21 6.73 -5.26
CA THR A 190 15.67 6.77 -5.38
C THR A 190 16.32 6.31 -4.08
N LEU A 191 17.28 5.38 -4.17
CA LEU A 191 18.26 5.09 -3.13
C LEU A 191 19.47 6.00 -3.36
N ASP A 192 19.65 6.99 -2.49
CA ASP A 192 20.68 7.99 -2.67
C ASP A 192 22.11 7.46 -2.49
N LYS A 193 23.10 8.29 -2.84
CA LYS A 193 24.54 8.00 -2.66
C LYS A 193 24.99 7.66 -1.23
N PHE A 194 24.13 7.83 -0.24
CA PHE A 194 24.39 7.51 1.17
C PHE A 194 23.64 6.25 1.63
N GLY A 195 22.94 5.56 0.74
CA GLY A 195 22.18 4.34 1.04
C GLY A 195 20.86 4.63 1.74
N GLN A 196 20.30 5.83 1.55
CA GLN A 196 19.01 6.24 2.11
C GLN A 196 17.96 6.32 1.02
N PHE A 197 16.84 5.65 1.25
CA PHE A 197 15.68 5.78 0.40
C PHE A 197 15.01 7.14 0.62
N GLY A 198 14.69 7.82 -0.49
CA GLY A 198 13.88 9.03 -0.50
C GLY A 198 12.40 8.78 -0.18
N THR A 199 11.54 9.71 -0.60
CA THR A 199 10.08 9.51 -0.56
C THR A 199 9.63 8.94 -1.91
N PRO A 200 8.83 7.87 -1.96
CA PRO A 200 8.24 7.40 -3.20
C PRO A 200 7.48 8.50 -3.93
N SER A 201 7.53 8.48 -5.25
CA SER A 201 6.80 9.40 -6.11
C SER A 201 6.15 8.66 -7.26
N THR A 202 5.12 9.24 -7.87
CA THR A 202 4.46 8.66 -9.04
C THR A 202 5.28 8.90 -10.32
N GLY A 203 5.16 8.02 -11.31
CA GLY A 203 5.80 8.18 -12.62
C GLY A 203 6.77 7.08 -13.02
N GLY A 204 6.87 6.00 -12.23
CA GLY A 204 7.53 4.77 -12.66
C GLY A 204 6.67 3.94 -13.62
N ASP A 205 7.13 2.72 -13.94
CA ASP A 205 6.31 1.75 -14.67
C ASP A 205 5.01 1.48 -13.87
N PRO A 206 3.82 1.72 -14.46
CA PRO A 206 2.53 1.60 -13.78
C PRO A 206 2.20 0.17 -13.33
N THR A 207 2.97 -0.83 -13.75
CA THR A 207 2.78 -2.24 -13.41
C THR A 207 3.83 -2.77 -12.41
N ALA A 208 4.82 -1.95 -12.04
CA ALA A 208 5.92 -2.37 -11.19
C ALA A 208 6.15 -1.45 -9.98
N ILE A 209 6.89 -1.96 -9.01
CA ILE A 209 7.57 -1.15 -7.99
C ILE A 209 8.93 -0.77 -8.55
N ASN A 210 9.23 0.53 -8.63
CA ASN A 210 10.41 1.03 -9.33
C ASN A 210 11.42 1.62 -8.36
N MET A 211 12.70 1.46 -8.68
CA MET A 211 13.81 1.97 -7.91
C MET A 211 14.88 2.54 -8.84
N GLU A 212 15.42 3.70 -8.48
CA GLU A 212 16.65 4.25 -9.03
C GLU A 212 17.76 4.10 -7.96
N ASN A 213 18.93 3.59 -8.35
CA ASN A 213 20.05 3.34 -7.45
C ASN A 213 21.23 4.26 -7.76
N ASP A 214 21.42 5.26 -6.89
CA ASP A 214 22.57 6.16 -6.88
C ASP A 214 23.62 5.76 -5.82
N TYR A 215 23.36 4.71 -5.03
CA TYR A 215 24.22 4.29 -3.93
C TYR A 215 25.49 3.58 -4.41
N GLY A 216 25.35 2.62 -5.32
CA GLY A 216 26.37 1.62 -5.60
C GLY A 216 25.84 0.20 -5.38
N ASP A 217 26.76 -0.73 -5.19
CA ASP A 217 26.51 -2.15 -4.98
C ASP A 217 25.46 -2.44 -3.89
N ILE A 218 24.30 -2.92 -4.31
CA ILE A 218 23.20 -3.32 -3.41
C ILE A 218 22.34 -4.42 -4.05
N HIS A 219 21.78 -5.31 -3.24
CA HIS A 219 20.71 -6.21 -3.67
C HIS A 219 19.36 -5.62 -3.27
N PRO A 220 18.59 -5.04 -4.22
CA PRO A 220 17.24 -4.56 -3.92
C PRO A 220 16.31 -5.72 -3.61
N GLY A 221 15.34 -5.50 -2.72
CA GLY A 221 14.38 -6.52 -2.31
C GLY A 221 13.01 -5.94 -2.00
N ILE A 222 12.01 -6.81 -2.08
CA ILE A 222 10.60 -6.48 -1.87
C ILE A 222 10.10 -7.27 -0.68
N CYS A 223 9.44 -6.59 0.26
CA CYS A 223 8.59 -7.19 1.26
C CYS A 223 7.12 -7.05 0.86
N GLN A 224 6.30 -7.99 1.30
CA GLN A 224 4.85 -7.92 1.18
C GLN A 224 4.21 -8.29 2.51
N LEU A 225 3.10 -7.61 2.83
CA LEU A 225 2.27 -7.92 3.98
C LEU A 225 1.46 -9.20 3.73
N SER A 226 1.65 -10.19 4.60
CA SER A 226 0.85 -11.40 4.66
C SER A 226 0.27 -11.63 6.05
N THR A 227 -0.88 -12.29 6.12
CA THR A 227 -1.39 -12.92 7.32
C THR A 227 -1.04 -14.40 7.26
N GLY A 228 -0.19 -14.83 8.20
CA GLY A 228 0.22 -16.23 8.30
C GLY A 228 -0.91 -17.12 8.84
N ILE A 229 -0.67 -18.43 8.79
CA ILE A 229 -1.58 -19.44 9.37
C ILE A 229 -1.72 -19.31 10.90
N ASP A 230 -0.78 -18.60 11.53
CA ASP A 230 -0.78 -18.19 12.93
C ASP A 230 -1.72 -16.99 13.21
N GLY A 231 -2.34 -16.42 12.17
CA GLY A 231 -3.18 -15.22 12.25
C GLY A 231 -2.40 -13.91 12.33
N GLU A 232 -1.06 -13.97 12.38
CA GLU A 232 -0.20 -12.80 12.50
C GLU A 232 0.01 -12.12 11.15
N ALA A 233 -0.29 -10.82 11.10
CA ALA A 233 -0.05 -9.98 9.92
C ALA A 233 1.35 -9.35 9.99
N VAL A 234 2.23 -9.73 9.05
CA VAL A 234 3.62 -9.25 9.04
C VAL A 234 4.15 -9.01 7.63
N SER A 235 4.91 -7.93 7.48
CA SER A 235 5.63 -7.60 6.24
C SER A 235 7.01 -8.24 6.25
N THR A 236 7.19 -9.25 5.41
CA THR A 236 8.44 -10.01 5.28
C THR A 236 8.90 -10.06 3.82
N PRO A 237 10.21 -10.23 3.56
CA PRO A 237 10.73 -10.31 2.21
C PRO A 237 10.09 -11.43 1.39
N ILE A 238 9.64 -11.10 0.18
CA ILE A 238 9.19 -12.06 -0.83
C ILE A 238 10.25 -12.30 -1.90
N TYR A 239 11.17 -11.35 -2.08
CA TYR A 239 12.17 -11.38 -3.14
C TYR A 239 13.37 -10.51 -2.77
N VAL A 240 14.55 -10.92 -3.21
CA VAL A 240 15.78 -10.11 -3.25
C VAL A 240 16.46 -10.35 -4.59
N ALA A 241 16.94 -9.32 -5.27
CA ALA A 241 17.70 -9.51 -6.51
C ALA A 241 18.96 -10.38 -6.25
N PRO A 242 19.12 -11.53 -6.94
CA PRO A 242 20.29 -12.38 -6.76
C PRO A 242 21.58 -11.69 -7.19
N ASP A 243 21.51 -10.95 -8.28
CA ASP A 243 22.62 -10.17 -8.81
C ASP A 243 22.69 -8.81 -8.12
N VAL A 244 23.93 -8.38 -7.84
CA VAL A 244 24.17 -7.07 -7.25
C VAL A 244 23.88 -5.99 -8.29
N MET A 245 23.10 -4.99 -7.88
CA MET A 245 22.85 -3.80 -8.67
C MET A 245 23.93 -2.77 -8.34
N VAL A 246 24.70 -2.34 -9.36
CA VAL A 246 25.76 -1.33 -9.18
C VAL A 246 25.19 0.09 -9.26
N SER A 247 24.33 0.37 -10.23
CA SER A 247 23.61 1.64 -10.37
C SER A 247 22.48 1.51 -11.41
N GLY A 248 21.61 2.53 -11.50
CA GLY A 248 20.58 2.64 -12.53
C GLY A 248 19.19 2.27 -12.05
N ASP A 249 18.35 1.76 -12.94
CA ASP A 249 16.94 1.48 -12.66
C ASP A 249 16.65 -0.01 -12.42
N ALA A 250 15.72 -0.29 -11.53
CA ALA A 250 15.17 -1.62 -11.31
C ALA A 250 13.64 -1.56 -11.18
N SER A 251 12.96 -2.53 -11.78
CA SER A 251 11.49 -2.64 -11.73
C SER A 251 11.10 -4.03 -11.29
N PHE A 252 10.25 -4.11 -10.25
CA PHE A 252 9.77 -5.36 -9.66
C PHE A 252 8.27 -5.44 -9.89
N THR A 253 7.84 -6.24 -10.87
CA THR A 253 6.42 -6.45 -11.17
C THR A 253 5.82 -7.46 -10.19
N PRO A 254 4.89 -7.09 -9.30
CA PRO A 254 4.25 -8.09 -8.46
C PRO A 254 3.40 -9.04 -9.31
N ILE A 255 3.43 -10.33 -8.97
CA ILE A 255 2.58 -11.34 -9.62
C ILE A 255 1.84 -12.15 -8.57
N GLU A 256 0.67 -12.70 -8.90
CA GLU A 256 -0.16 -13.41 -7.93
C GLU A 256 0.04 -14.93 -7.97
N LYS A 257 1.31 -15.35 -7.90
CA LYS A 257 1.72 -16.76 -7.84
C LYS A 257 2.48 -17.07 -6.56
N VAL A 258 2.09 -18.12 -5.85
CA VAL A 258 2.74 -18.57 -4.61
C VAL A 258 3.22 -20.01 -4.74
N LEU A 259 4.45 -20.27 -4.29
CA LEU A 259 5.00 -21.62 -4.16
C LEU A 259 4.74 -22.12 -2.75
N VAL A 260 4.20 -23.34 -2.62
CA VAL A 260 3.89 -23.98 -1.33
C VAL A 260 4.61 -25.32 -1.23
N TRP A 261 5.22 -25.61 -0.08
CA TRP A 261 5.90 -26.88 0.20
C TRP A 261 6.05 -27.13 1.70
N PHE A 262 6.58 -28.30 2.06
CA PHE A 262 6.98 -28.63 3.43
C PHE A 262 8.49 -28.81 3.53
N GLU A 263 9.11 -28.25 4.57
CA GLU A 263 10.56 -28.39 4.78
C GLU A 263 10.97 -28.30 6.26
N GLN A 264 11.99 -29.06 6.65
CA GLN A 264 12.56 -29.05 8.01
C GLN A 264 13.65 -27.98 8.14
N ASN A 265 13.86 -27.47 9.36
CA ASN A 265 14.98 -26.58 9.70
C ASN A 265 15.09 -25.30 8.85
N ILE A 266 13.97 -24.81 8.32
CA ILE A 266 13.89 -23.61 7.50
C ILE A 266 13.14 -22.50 8.23
N GLN A 267 13.53 -21.25 8.01
CA GLN A 267 12.94 -20.09 8.66
C GLN A 267 12.37 -19.10 7.65
N THR A 268 11.45 -18.27 8.14
CA THR A 268 10.97 -17.11 7.39
C THR A 268 12.14 -16.19 7.03
N SER A 269 12.10 -15.61 5.83
CA SER A 269 13.12 -14.75 5.21
C SER A 269 14.42 -15.46 4.82
N THR A 270 14.52 -16.80 4.85
CA THR A 270 15.70 -17.51 4.36
C THR A 270 15.82 -17.45 2.83
N ILE A 271 17.00 -17.11 2.33
CA ILE A 271 17.34 -17.15 0.90
C ILE A 271 17.50 -18.61 0.46
N PHE A 272 16.98 -18.96 -0.71
CA PHE A 272 17.19 -20.25 -1.33
C PHE A 272 17.41 -20.18 -2.85
N ALA A 273 18.28 -21.04 -3.37
CA ALA A 273 18.63 -21.05 -4.80
C ALA A 273 18.14 -22.29 -5.57
N LYS A 274 17.56 -23.29 -4.90
CA LYS A 274 17.23 -24.61 -5.50
C LYS A 274 15.75 -24.93 -5.43
N SER A 275 15.31 -25.72 -6.41
CA SER A 275 13.97 -26.32 -6.46
C SER A 275 13.64 -27.06 -5.16
N ARG A 276 12.46 -26.80 -4.61
CA ARG A 276 11.94 -27.46 -3.40
C ARG A 276 11.24 -28.76 -3.77
N SER A 277 11.56 -29.83 -3.05
CA SER A 277 10.96 -31.14 -3.29
C SER A 277 9.45 -31.10 -3.01
N ARG A 278 8.67 -31.73 -3.90
CA ARG A 278 7.21 -31.82 -3.79
C ARG A 278 6.56 -30.47 -3.49
N SER A 279 6.97 -29.43 -4.19
CA SER A 279 6.34 -28.11 -4.14
C SER A 279 5.20 -28.01 -5.15
N ILE A 280 4.31 -27.04 -4.94
CA ILE A 280 3.25 -26.68 -5.89
C ILE A 280 3.25 -25.17 -6.11
N GLU A 281 3.25 -24.73 -7.36
CA GLU A 281 2.95 -23.33 -7.72
C GLU A 281 1.42 -23.19 -7.83
N ILE A 282 0.87 -22.21 -7.12
CA ILE A 282 -0.55 -21.87 -7.12
C ILE A 282 -0.67 -20.49 -7.75
N ASP A 283 -1.42 -20.39 -8.85
CA ASP A 283 -1.65 -19.16 -9.60
C ASP A 283 -3.03 -18.57 -9.27
N LEU A 284 -3.02 -17.38 -8.65
CA LEU A 284 -4.17 -16.56 -8.28
C LEU A 284 -4.28 -15.30 -9.15
N THR A 285 -3.64 -15.28 -10.32
CA THR A 285 -3.74 -14.14 -11.25
C THR A 285 -5.18 -13.86 -11.67
N ARG A 286 -6.02 -14.91 -11.76
CA ARG A 286 -7.43 -14.83 -12.22
C ARG A 286 -8.47 -15.07 -11.13
N THR A 287 -8.06 -15.32 -9.89
CA THR A 287 -8.95 -15.57 -8.75
C THR A 287 -8.39 -14.91 -7.50
N ASN A 288 -9.25 -14.62 -6.51
CA ASN A 288 -8.79 -14.12 -5.22
C ASN A 288 -8.58 -15.23 -4.20
N SER A 289 -9.19 -16.40 -4.41
CA SER A 289 -9.01 -17.54 -3.51
C SER A 289 -8.95 -18.86 -4.27
N THR A 290 -8.18 -19.80 -3.72
CA THR A 290 -8.16 -21.20 -4.14
C THR A 290 -7.65 -22.08 -3.00
N GLY A 291 -8.06 -23.35 -2.98
CA GLY A 291 -7.52 -24.35 -2.06
C GLY A 291 -6.55 -25.33 -2.70
N ARG A 292 -5.68 -25.96 -1.91
CA ARG A 292 -4.89 -27.16 -2.25
C ARG A 292 -4.88 -28.13 -1.09
N VAL A 293 -4.86 -29.43 -1.39
CA VAL A 293 -4.74 -30.49 -0.38
C VAL A 293 -3.45 -31.26 -0.60
N TYR A 294 -2.65 -31.45 0.46
CA TYR A 294 -1.52 -32.37 0.46
C TYR A 294 -1.94 -33.71 1.05
N GLU A 295 -2.07 -34.74 0.21
CA GLU A 295 -2.53 -36.07 0.62
C GLU A 295 -1.86 -37.18 -0.19
N GLY A 296 -1.42 -38.23 0.49
CA GLY A 296 -0.65 -39.32 -0.11
C GLY A 296 0.74 -38.87 -0.54
N GLY A 297 1.27 -37.82 0.10
CA GLY A 297 2.54 -37.20 -0.28
C GLY A 297 2.50 -36.43 -1.62
N GLN A 298 1.33 -36.00 -2.08
CA GLN A 298 1.12 -35.29 -3.35
C GLN A 298 0.16 -34.10 -3.16
N TRP A 299 0.32 -33.05 -3.97
CA TRP A 299 -0.62 -31.92 -4.01
C TRP A 299 -1.79 -32.21 -4.95
N LYS A 300 -2.99 -31.88 -4.49
CA LYS A 300 -4.25 -32.03 -5.24
C LYS A 300 -5.03 -30.71 -5.22
N THR A 301 -5.78 -30.48 -6.28
CA THR A 301 -6.89 -29.52 -6.23
C THR A 301 -8.04 -30.18 -5.45
N PRO A 302 -8.67 -29.48 -4.50
CA PRO A 302 -9.84 -29.98 -3.78
C PRO A 302 -10.99 -30.37 -4.72
#